data_AF-A0A958BTM1-F1
#
_entry.id   AF-A0A958BTM1-F1
#
_cell.length_a   1.000
_cell.length_b   1.000
_cell.length_c   1.000
_cell.angle_alpha   90.00
_cell.angle_beta   90.00
_cell.angle_gamma   90.00
#
_symmetry.space_group_name_H-M   'P 1'
#
loop_
_entity.id
_entity.type
_entity.pdbx_description
1 polymer ?
#
loop_
_entity_poly.entity_id
_entity_poly.type
_entity_poly.pdbx_seq_one_letter_code
_entity_poly.pdbx_strand_id
1 'polypeptide(L)' 'YHPDFGARPMSRLIDDKLRKPLAEAMLFGALADGGGSAYVDVVQDEIELSYNQEVD' A
#
# COMPACT_ATOMS: atom_id res chain seq x y z
N TYR A 1 -13.48 -7.74 -11.51
CA TYR A 1 -13.58 -7.06 -12.82
C TYR A 1 -15.05 -6.89 -13.15
N HIS A 2 -15.52 -5.66 -13.36
CA HIS A 2 -16.91 -5.39 -13.77
C HIS A 2 -16.86 -4.73 -15.15
N PRO A 3 -17.23 -5.43 -16.23
CA PRO A 3 -17.06 -4.97 -17.61
C PRO A 3 -17.62 -3.56 -17.85
N ASP A 4 -18.76 -3.26 -17.24
CA ASP A 4 -19.49 -1.98 -17.39
C ASP A 4 -18.73 -0.78 -16.80
N PHE A 5 -17.83 -1.04 -15.84
CA PHE A 5 -17.07 0.00 -15.14
C PHE A 5 -15.61 0.08 -15.57
N GLY A 6 -15.15 -0.79 -16.49
CA GLY A 6 -13.76 -0.85 -16.93
C GLY A 6 -12.79 -1.14 -15.78
N ALA A 7 -11.56 -0.59 -15.82
CA ALA A 7 -10.55 -0.82 -14.79
C ALA A 7 -10.75 0.00 -13.49
N ARG A 8 -11.76 0.87 -13.43
CA ARG A 8 -12.01 1.77 -12.28
C ARG A 8 -12.08 1.05 -10.92
N PRO A 9 -12.70 -0.14 -10.80
CA PRO A 9 -12.67 -0.89 -9.54
C PRO A 9 -11.26 -1.30 -9.11
N MET A 10 -10.38 -1.67 -10.05
CA MET A 10 -8.99 -2.02 -9.72
C MET A 10 -8.19 -0.78 -9.32
N SER A 11 -8.38 0.36 -10.01
CA SER A 11 -7.73 1.61 -9.62
C SER A 11 -8.12 2.04 -8.20
N ARG A 12 -9.41 1.97 -7.86
CA ARG A 12 -9.87 2.27 -6.49
C ARG A 12 -9.27 1.33 -5.46
N LEU A 13 -9.24 0.03 -5.75
CA LEU A 13 -8.61 -0.95 -4.85
C LEU A 13 -7.13 -0.60 -4.59
N ILE A 14 -6.37 -0.27 -5.63
CA ILE A 14 -4.96 0.14 -5.52
C ILE A 14 -4.84 1.44 -4.72
N ASP A 15 -5.66 2.44 -5.01
CA ASP A 15 -5.61 3.72 -4.28
C ASP A 15 -5.93 3.53 -2.79
N ASP A 16 -6.96 2.75 -2.47
CA ASP A 16 -7.44 2.54 -1.10
C ASP A 16 -6.56 1.61 -0.29
N LYS A 17 -6.08 0.50 -0.88
CA LYS A 17 -5.31 -0.52 -0.16
C LYS A 17 -3.79 -0.32 -0.23
N LEU A 18 -3.29 0.44 -1.21
CA LEU A 18 -1.84 0.64 -1.40
C LEU A 18 -1.44 2.09 -1.27
N ARG A 19 -1.96 2.99 -2.11
CA ARG A 19 -1.43 4.37 -2.19
C ARG A 19 -1.68 5.18 -0.92
N LYS A 20 -2.90 5.15 -0.37
CA LYS A 20 -3.22 5.90 0.86
C LYS A 20 -2.42 5.38 2.07
N PRO A 21 -2.39 4.06 2.37
CA PRO A 21 -1.62 3.56 3.52
C PRO A 21 -0.11 3.78 3.37
N LEU A 22 0.44 3.67 2.15
CA LEU A 22 1.84 4.00 1.89
C LEU A 22 2.13 5.49 2.15
N ALA A 23 1.27 6.40 1.70
CA ALA A 23 1.43 7.82 1.97
C ALA A 23 1.37 8.13 3.47
N GLU A 24 0.46 7.49 4.21
CA GLU A 24 0.40 7.61 5.68
C GLU A 24 1.67 7.08 6.35
N ALA A 25 2.17 5.92 5.91
CA ALA A 25 3.42 5.36 6.43
C ALA A 25 4.63 6.26 6.20
N MET A 26 4.69 6.93 5.03
CA MET A 26 5.76 7.88 4.69
C MET A 26 5.65 9.23 5.41
N LEU A 27 4.43 9.68 5.72
CA LEU A 27 4.24 10.98 6.37
C LEU A 27 4.32 10.89 7.90
N PHE A 28 3.80 9.80 8.47
CA PHE A 28 3.55 9.71 9.91
C PHE A 28 3.87 8.34 10.51
N GLY A 29 4.17 7.32 9.71
CA GLY A 29 4.33 5.95 10.16
C GLY A 29 5.75 5.41 10.04
N ALA A 30 5.85 4.10 9.78
CA ALA A 30 7.11 3.37 9.79
C ALA A 30 8.13 3.81 8.73
N LEU A 31 7.78 4.67 7.77
CA LEU A 31 8.69 5.19 6.76
C LEU A 31 8.93 6.70 6.91
N ALA A 32 8.43 7.34 7.97
CA ALA A 32 8.58 8.78 8.18
C ALA A 32 10.03 9.19 8.45
N ASP A 33 10.79 8.34 9.13
CA ASP A 33 12.15 8.62 9.59
C ASP A 33 13.19 8.08 8.60
N GLY A 34 13.34 8.74 7.45
CA GLY A 34 14.38 8.43 6.47
C GLY A 34 13.97 7.45 5.36
N GLY A 35 12.72 6.97 5.36
CA GLY A 35 12.19 6.09 4.32
C GLY A 35 12.52 4.62 4.57
N GLY A 36 12.72 3.87 3.48
CA GLY A 36 12.95 2.43 3.52
C GLY A 36 12.19 1.68 2.43
N SER A 37 12.06 0.36 2.61
CA SER A 37 11.34 -0.52 1.69
C SER A 37 9.97 -0.89 2.23
N ALA A 38 8.96 -0.87 1.35
CA ALA A 38 7.64 -1.43 1.63
C ALA A 38 7.43 -2.69 0.78
N TYR A 39 6.84 -3.71 1.39
CA TYR A 39 6.49 -4.96 0.75
C TYR A 39 4.99 -5.17 0.83
N VAL A 40 4.44 -5.85 -0.16
CA VAL A 40 3.01 -6.15 -0.22
C VAL A 40 2.81 -7.63 -0.45
N ASP A 41 1.86 -8.19 0.28
CA ASP A 41 1.46 -9.57 0.18
C ASP A 41 -0.06 -9.72 0.34
N VAL A 42 -0.57 -10.89 -0.02
CA VAL A 42 -1.96 -11.29 0.24
C VAL A 42 -1.95 -12.34 1.33
N VAL A 43 -2.46 -11.97 2.50
CA VAL A 43 -2.55 -12.83 3.69
C VAL A 43 -4.03 -12.99 4.02
N GLN A 44 -4.52 -14.22 4.07
CA GLN A 44 -5.93 -14.52 4.38
C GLN A 44 -6.93 -13.72 3.52
N ASP A 45 -6.66 -13.64 2.21
CA ASP A 45 -7.46 -12.89 1.21
C ASP A 45 -7.51 -11.36 1.41
N GLU A 46 -6.66 -10.81 2.28
CA GLU A 46 -6.50 -9.36 2.48
C GLU A 46 -5.12 -8.88 2.02
N ILE A 47 -5.05 -7.63 1.57
CA ILE A 47 -3.79 -6.99 1.19
C ILE A 47 -3.13 -6.45 2.46
N GLU A 48 -1.91 -6.90 2.74
CA GLU A 48 -1.10 -6.43 3.86
C GLU A 48 0.18 -5.74 3.37
N LEU A 49 0.55 -4.66 4.07
CA LEU A 49 1.78 -3.92 3.87
C LEU A 49 2.72 -4.19 5.04
N SER A 50 3.97 -4.53 4.73
CA SER A 50 5.05 -4.58 5.71
C SER A 50 6.18 -3.64 5.31
N TYR A 51 6.95 -3.18 6.31
CA TYR A 51 7.96 -2.15 6.13
C TYR A 51 9.29 -2.63 6.69
N ASN A 52 10.36 -2.35 5.97
CA ASN A 52 11.73 -2.50 6.44
C ASN A 52 12.42 -1.14 6.40
N GLN A 53 12.78 -0.63 7.57
CA GLN A 53 13.57 0.60 7.70
C GLN A 53 15.03 0.24 7.41
N GLU A 54 15.63 0.86 6.40
CA GLU A 54 17.08 0.85 6.28
C GLU A 54 17.62 1.84 7.32
N VAL A 55 17.96 1.31 8.49
CA VAL A 55 18.67 2.06 9.53
C VAL A 55 20.16 1.99 9.18
N ASP A 56 20.75 3.13 8.82
CA ASP A 56 22.21 3.29 8.77
C ASP A 56 22.82 3.25 10.18
#